data_AF-A0A7X5QSP3-F1
#
_entry.id   AF-A0A7X5QSP3-F1
#
_cell.length_a   1.000
_cell.length_b   1.000
_cell.length_c   1.000
_cell.angle_alpha   90.00
_cell.angle_beta   90.00
_cell.angle_gamma   90.00
#
_symmetry.space_group_name_H-M   'P 1'
#
loop_
_entity.id
_entity.type
_entity.pdbx_description
1 polymer ?
#
loop_
_entity_poly.entity_id
_entity_poly.type
_entity_poly.pdbx_seq_one_letter_code
_entity_poly.pdbx_strand_id
1 'polypeptide(L)'
;MSLTMFESTIPVLWRGLGVLLSYIDRIEEAHAAGKADAEDILGARLAPDMFTLGRQIQIACDNAKGGPARLTGREAPSFPDSKKTPADFRHRIMKTRAYLRSFRPAHFNGSEDRAIDQSYRRADYSMPGVDFLRTVLMPNFYFHIAMVHAILRHRGFPIGKEDYFGKFQCGDMSLEPSPWTTMRFLTAGETATWLERHGTAGAYRFPFTTKGVVLNPRDLVDGLMEDLGGFDGGLLRVVDWIWDDEYEGDPTQSYRDRYDEDRPLLEVPGFLFGPEDAGAAKELMTMILERRWSARFYLRSGAAALQIDEGDRFILFGKDEEAERRVNFRLIECGFGRFD
;
A
#
# COMPACT_ATOMS: atom_id res chain seq x y z
N MET A 1 14.77 18.01 17.75
CA MET A 1 14.43 16.60 18.09
C MET A 1 15.50 15.70 17.50
N SER A 2 15.80 14.55 18.12
CA SER A 2 16.66 13.52 17.54
C SER A 2 15.82 12.55 16.71
N LEU A 3 16.32 12.08 15.57
CA LEU A 3 15.67 11.01 14.81
C LEU A 3 15.60 9.74 15.65
N THR A 4 14.44 9.10 15.70
CA THR A 4 14.26 7.82 16.41
C THR A 4 14.72 6.63 15.57
N MET A 5 14.96 5.48 16.21
CA MET A 5 15.25 4.22 15.51
C MET A 5 14.10 3.79 14.57
N PHE A 6 12.84 4.10 14.93
CA PHE A 6 11.68 3.84 14.05
C PHE A 6 11.71 4.70 12.79
N GLU A 7 11.85 6.03 12.92
CA GLU A 7 11.91 6.97 11.79
C GLU A 7 13.12 6.70 10.87
N SER A 8 14.25 6.33 11.48
CA SER A 8 15.47 5.93 10.76
C SER A 8 15.32 4.61 9.98
N THR A 9 14.27 3.83 10.26
CA THR A 9 14.11 2.45 9.75
C THR A 9 12.85 2.28 8.89
N ILE A 10 11.66 2.31 9.50
CA ILE A 10 10.42 1.87 8.85
C ILE A 10 10.03 2.75 7.64
N PRO A 11 10.01 4.10 7.73
CA PRO A 11 9.72 4.96 6.58
C PRO A 11 10.74 4.81 5.44
N VAL A 12 12.03 4.66 5.78
CA VAL A 12 13.13 4.52 4.82
C VAL A 12 12.99 3.24 3.99
N LEU A 13 12.72 2.12 4.66
CA LEU A 13 12.48 0.82 4.03
C LEU A 13 11.19 0.84 3.19
N TRP A 14 10.11 1.39 3.74
CA TRP A 14 8.83 1.52 3.06
C TRP A 14 8.93 2.29 1.74
N ARG A 15 9.60 3.45 1.74
CA ARG A 15 9.89 4.24 0.52
C ARG A 15 10.71 3.44 -0.49
N GLY A 16 11.75 2.73 -0.04
CA GLY A 16 12.57 1.90 -0.92
C GLY A 16 11.80 0.75 -1.58
N LEU A 17 10.91 0.09 -0.85
CA LEU A 17 10.00 -0.92 -1.40
C LEU A 17 8.98 -0.30 -2.38
N GLY A 18 8.55 0.95 -2.16
CA GLY A 18 7.74 1.71 -3.11
C GLY A 18 8.45 1.97 -4.45
N VAL A 19 9.76 2.28 -4.41
CA VAL A 19 10.58 2.40 -5.62
C VAL A 19 10.65 1.06 -6.36
N LEU A 20 10.85 -0.06 -5.65
CA LEU A 20 10.87 -1.38 -6.29
C LEU A 20 9.53 -1.74 -6.95
N LEU A 21 8.37 -1.37 -6.38
CA LEU A 21 7.09 -1.55 -7.07
C LEU A 21 7.03 -0.75 -8.38
N SER A 22 7.47 0.51 -8.39
CA SER A 22 7.50 1.31 -9.61
C SER A 22 8.39 0.71 -10.70
N TYR A 23 9.41 -0.05 -10.32
CA TYR A 23 10.24 -0.80 -11.26
C TYR A 23 9.55 -2.06 -11.79
N ILE A 24 8.78 -2.78 -10.97
CA ILE A 24 7.94 -3.87 -11.47
C ILE A 24 6.85 -3.34 -12.42
N ASP A 25 6.22 -2.20 -12.11
CA ASP A 25 5.24 -1.54 -13.00
C ASP A 25 5.86 -1.35 -14.40
N ARG A 26 7.07 -0.77 -14.51
CA ARG A 26 7.75 -0.57 -15.81
C ARG A 26 8.09 -1.88 -16.51
N ILE A 27 8.49 -2.93 -15.78
CA ILE A 27 8.80 -4.25 -16.38
C ILE A 27 7.52 -4.86 -16.98
N GLU A 28 6.41 -4.84 -16.24
CA GLU A 28 5.12 -5.35 -16.70
C GLU A 28 4.59 -4.54 -17.90
N GLU A 29 4.70 -3.21 -17.89
CA GLU A 29 4.37 -2.33 -19.03
C GLU A 29 5.21 -2.66 -20.28
N ALA A 30 6.52 -2.84 -20.12
CA ALA A 30 7.42 -3.16 -21.23
C ALA A 30 7.13 -4.55 -21.82
N HIS A 31 6.77 -5.52 -20.97
CA HIS A 31 6.40 -6.87 -21.38
C HIS A 31 5.05 -6.88 -22.12
N ALA A 32 4.02 -6.24 -21.55
CA ALA A 32 2.70 -6.12 -22.19
C ALA A 32 2.75 -5.38 -23.54
N ALA A 33 3.69 -4.43 -23.69
CA ALA A 33 3.94 -3.74 -24.96
C ALA A 33 4.81 -4.53 -25.95
N GLY A 34 5.23 -5.76 -25.64
CA GLY A 34 6.10 -6.59 -26.49
C GLY A 34 7.52 -6.04 -26.67
N LYS A 35 7.97 -5.13 -25.79
CA LYS A 35 9.27 -4.45 -25.89
C LYS A 35 10.40 -5.19 -25.16
N ALA A 36 10.07 -6.06 -24.22
CA ALA A 36 11.02 -6.87 -23.47
C ALA A 36 10.37 -8.20 -23.03
N ASP A 37 11.17 -9.27 -22.95
CA ASP A 37 10.75 -10.48 -22.25
C ASP A 37 10.93 -10.32 -20.73
N ALA A 38 9.95 -10.74 -19.95
CA ALA A 38 9.96 -10.53 -18.51
C ALA A 38 10.97 -11.44 -17.78
N GLU A 39 11.14 -12.69 -18.23
CA GLU A 39 12.06 -13.64 -17.59
C GLU A 39 13.52 -13.26 -17.86
N ASP A 40 13.84 -12.86 -19.09
CA ASP A 40 15.15 -12.30 -19.47
C ASP A 40 15.52 -11.06 -18.61
N ILE A 41 14.59 -10.11 -18.43
CA ILE A 41 14.84 -8.93 -17.60
C ILE A 41 15.06 -9.30 -16.13
N LEU A 42 14.29 -10.25 -15.58
CA LEU A 42 14.47 -10.75 -14.21
C LEU A 42 15.77 -11.55 -14.04
N GLY A 43 16.24 -12.21 -15.11
CA GLY A 43 17.52 -12.91 -15.19
C GLY A 43 18.75 -12.03 -15.42
N ALA A 44 18.56 -10.78 -15.87
CA ALA A 44 19.65 -9.86 -16.19
C ALA A 44 20.53 -9.49 -14.97
N ARG A 45 21.82 -9.24 -15.21
CA ARG A 45 22.84 -8.85 -14.21
C ARG A 45 23.86 -7.89 -14.83
N LEU A 46 24.61 -7.14 -14.01
CA LEU A 46 25.63 -6.18 -14.48
C LEU A 46 27.01 -6.80 -14.74
N ALA A 47 27.38 -7.82 -13.97
CA ALA A 47 28.63 -8.57 -14.13
C ALA A 47 28.37 -10.07 -13.89
N PRO A 48 29.21 -10.99 -14.40
CA PRO A 48 28.94 -12.43 -14.36
C PRO A 48 28.74 -13.00 -12.95
N ASP A 49 29.49 -12.50 -11.99
CA ASP A 49 29.50 -12.86 -10.56
C ASP A 49 28.43 -12.15 -9.73
N MET A 50 27.75 -11.13 -10.28
CA MET A 50 26.68 -10.42 -9.58
C MET A 50 25.34 -11.17 -9.66
N PHE A 51 24.53 -11.00 -8.61
CA PHE A 51 23.16 -11.50 -8.57
C PHE A 51 22.26 -10.86 -9.65
N THR A 52 21.32 -11.67 -10.17
CA THR A 52 20.30 -11.25 -11.13
C THR A 52 19.31 -10.25 -10.53
N LEU A 53 18.62 -9.48 -11.38
CA LEU A 53 17.64 -8.48 -10.98
C LEU A 53 16.59 -9.04 -9.99
N GLY A 54 16.01 -10.20 -10.28
CA GLY A 54 15.06 -10.84 -9.36
C GLY A 54 15.67 -11.15 -7.98
N ARG A 55 16.95 -11.58 -7.94
CA ARG A 55 17.65 -11.83 -6.68
C ARG A 55 18.03 -10.54 -5.94
N GLN A 56 18.33 -9.45 -6.64
CA GLN A 56 18.50 -8.13 -6.00
C GLN A 56 17.20 -7.69 -5.29
N ILE A 57 16.04 -7.90 -5.93
CA ILE A 57 14.71 -7.60 -5.35
C ILE A 57 14.44 -8.46 -4.11
N GLN A 58 14.68 -9.78 -4.17
CA GLN A 58 14.54 -10.68 -3.02
C GLN A 58 15.34 -10.18 -1.82
N ILE A 59 16.64 -9.91 -2.02
CA ILE A 59 17.52 -9.50 -0.91
C ILE A 59 17.13 -8.12 -0.37
N ALA A 60 16.64 -7.19 -1.20
CA ALA A 60 16.09 -5.94 -0.72
C ALA A 60 14.86 -6.15 0.19
N CYS A 61 13.93 -7.03 -0.20
CA CYS A 61 12.80 -7.43 0.65
C CYS A 61 13.26 -8.11 1.96
N ASP A 62 14.27 -8.98 1.91
CA ASP A 62 14.76 -9.70 3.09
C ASP A 62 15.50 -8.79 4.07
N ASN A 63 16.23 -7.77 3.60
CA ASN A 63 16.74 -6.71 4.46
C ASN A 63 15.58 -5.92 5.09
N ALA A 64 14.60 -5.51 4.29
CA ALA A 64 13.46 -4.73 4.80
C ALA A 64 12.59 -5.50 5.81
N LYS A 65 12.50 -6.82 5.69
CA LYS A 65 11.82 -7.69 6.66
C LYS A 65 12.70 -7.99 7.88
N GLY A 66 13.89 -8.56 7.65
CA GLY A 66 14.76 -9.10 8.69
C GLY A 66 15.47 -8.03 9.53
N GLY A 67 15.66 -6.82 8.99
CA GLY A 67 16.27 -5.70 9.71
C GLY A 67 15.43 -5.22 10.90
N PRO A 68 14.19 -4.75 10.66
CA PRO A 68 13.24 -4.38 11.72
C PRO A 68 12.95 -5.51 12.71
N ALA A 69 12.83 -6.76 12.23
CA ALA A 69 12.64 -7.92 13.07
C ALA A 69 13.76 -8.04 14.12
N ARG A 70 15.03 -8.05 13.68
CA ARG A 70 16.21 -8.07 14.55
C ARG A 70 16.26 -6.89 15.54
N LEU A 71 16.07 -5.67 15.06
CA LEU A 71 16.09 -4.45 15.90
C LEU A 71 15.06 -4.50 17.03
N THR A 72 13.88 -5.05 16.76
CA THR A 72 12.79 -5.18 17.75
C THR A 72 12.82 -6.49 18.53
N GLY A 73 13.74 -7.41 18.24
CA GLY A 73 13.77 -8.75 18.85
C GLY A 73 12.61 -9.66 18.45
N ARG A 74 11.94 -9.37 17.32
CA ARG A 74 10.83 -10.17 16.77
C ARG A 74 11.35 -11.17 15.75
N GLU A 75 10.61 -12.27 15.57
CA GLU A 75 10.84 -13.18 14.46
C GLU A 75 10.34 -12.58 13.13
N ALA A 76 11.04 -12.90 12.05
CA ALA A 76 10.71 -12.48 10.69
C ALA A 76 9.96 -13.61 9.96
N PRO A 77 8.81 -13.36 9.33
CA PRO A 77 8.06 -14.41 8.62
C PRO A 77 8.89 -15.01 7.48
N SER A 78 8.74 -16.31 7.22
CA SER A 78 9.47 -16.97 6.13
C SER A 78 8.83 -16.62 4.77
N PHE A 79 9.63 -16.15 3.80
CA PHE A 79 9.16 -15.88 2.44
C PHE A 79 9.94 -16.77 1.46
N PRO A 80 9.32 -17.81 0.87
CA PRO A 80 9.99 -18.72 -0.06
C PRO A 80 10.56 -18.00 -1.29
N ASP A 81 11.73 -18.46 -1.76
CA ASP A 81 12.45 -17.89 -2.91
C ASP A 81 12.05 -18.52 -4.26
N SER A 82 10.88 -19.18 -4.34
CA SER A 82 10.33 -19.84 -5.54
C SER A 82 9.88 -18.88 -6.66
N LYS A 83 10.08 -17.58 -6.48
CA LYS A 83 9.53 -16.47 -7.27
C LYS A 83 10.21 -16.31 -8.62
N LYS A 84 9.43 -16.32 -9.71
CA LYS A 84 9.96 -16.28 -11.10
C LYS A 84 9.37 -15.18 -11.99
N THR A 85 8.15 -14.72 -11.73
CA THR A 85 7.44 -13.74 -12.60
C THR A 85 7.45 -12.31 -12.03
N PRO A 86 7.17 -11.25 -12.82
CA PRO A 86 7.03 -9.90 -12.26
C PRO A 86 5.96 -9.80 -11.16
N ALA A 87 4.81 -10.46 -11.37
CA ALA A 87 3.72 -10.53 -10.40
C ALA A 87 4.14 -11.23 -9.08
N ASP A 88 4.97 -12.26 -9.16
CA ASP A 88 5.60 -12.92 -8.00
C ASP A 88 6.46 -11.94 -7.18
N PHE A 89 7.30 -11.13 -7.84
CA PHE A 89 8.14 -10.14 -7.18
C PHE A 89 7.31 -8.98 -6.61
N ARG A 90 6.29 -8.50 -7.33
CA ARG A 90 5.29 -7.55 -6.84
C ARG A 90 4.66 -8.05 -5.53
N HIS A 91 4.16 -9.28 -5.53
CA HIS A 91 3.58 -9.91 -4.34
C HIS A 91 4.58 -9.98 -3.17
N ARG A 92 5.85 -10.36 -3.39
CA ARG A 92 6.87 -10.36 -2.32
C ARG A 92 7.10 -8.95 -1.76
N ILE A 93 7.21 -7.94 -2.60
CA ILE A 93 7.42 -6.54 -2.18
C ILE A 93 6.22 -6.06 -1.34
N MET A 94 4.99 -6.38 -1.74
CA MET A 94 3.77 -6.03 -1.01
C MET A 94 3.60 -6.78 0.30
N LYS A 95 3.82 -8.11 0.35
CA LYS A 95 3.83 -8.89 1.62
C LYS A 95 4.90 -8.36 2.59
N THR A 96 6.04 -7.89 2.07
CA THR A 96 7.07 -7.17 2.87
C THR A 96 6.57 -5.83 3.40
N ARG A 97 5.91 -5.00 2.57
CA ARG A 97 5.33 -3.72 2.98
C ARG A 97 4.24 -3.90 4.04
N ALA A 98 3.36 -4.87 3.90
CA ALA A 98 2.35 -5.19 4.89
C ALA A 98 2.96 -5.60 6.24
N TYR A 99 4.01 -6.44 6.23
CA TYR A 99 4.75 -6.77 7.44
C TYR A 99 5.36 -5.52 8.11
N LEU A 100 5.89 -4.55 7.34
CA LEU A 100 6.35 -3.26 7.89
C LEU A 100 5.22 -2.47 8.58
N ARG A 101 3.97 -2.53 8.09
CA ARG A 101 2.80 -1.90 8.75
C ARG A 101 2.44 -2.55 10.10
N SER A 102 2.99 -3.73 10.44
CA SER A 102 2.82 -4.32 11.79
C SER A 102 3.64 -3.60 12.88
N PHE A 103 4.65 -2.81 12.50
CA PHE A 103 5.54 -2.16 13.45
C PHE A 103 4.95 -0.84 13.98
N ARG A 104 5.27 -0.53 15.24
CA ARG A 104 4.92 0.72 15.91
C ARG A 104 6.20 1.33 16.51
N PRO A 105 6.27 2.66 16.74
CA PRO A 105 7.44 3.29 17.36
C PRO A 105 7.84 2.62 18.68
N ALA A 106 6.87 2.26 19.51
CA ALA A 106 7.11 1.57 20.79
C ALA A 106 7.87 0.23 20.69
N HIS A 107 7.82 -0.46 19.54
CA HIS A 107 8.58 -1.71 19.34
C HIS A 107 10.09 -1.47 19.21
N PHE A 108 10.51 -0.23 18.93
CA PHE A 108 11.90 0.18 18.76
C PHE A 108 12.51 0.83 20.01
N ASN A 109 11.77 0.95 21.12
CA ASN A 109 12.31 1.49 22.37
C ASN A 109 13.47 0.61 22.88
N GLY A 110 14.68 1.18 23.05
CA GLY A 110 15.87 0.42 23.44
C GLY A 110 16.42 -0.49 22.33
N SER A 111 16.00 -0.30 21.07
CA SER A 111 16.55 -1.05 19.93
C SER A 111 17.96 -0.58 19.55
N GLU A 112 18.31 0.65 19.88
CA GLU A 112 19.61 1.28 19.71
C GLU A 112 20.75 0.48 20.37
N ASP A 113 20.55 0.03 21.61
CA ASP A 113 21.55 -0.70 22.41
C ASP A 113 21.39 -2.22 22.32
N ARG A 114 20.31 -2.73 21.71
CA ARG A 114 20.06 -4.17 21.56
C ARG A 114 21.21 -4.84 20.81
N ALA A 115 21.85 -5.82 21.43
CA ALA A 115 22.86 -6.64 20.77
C ALA A 115 22.24 -7.45 19.62
N ILE A 116 22.65 -7.15 18.38
CA ILE A 116 22.26 -7.87 17.17
C ILE A 116 23.39 -8.83 16.81
N ASP A 117 23.10 -10.13 16.87
CA ASP A 117 24.03 -11.17 16.42
C ASP A 117 24.23 -11.13 14.90
N GLN A 118 25.50 -11.14 14.48
CA GLN A 118 25.96 -11.12 13.10
C GLN A 118 26.95 -12.27 12.85
N SER A 119 26.88 -13.35 13.65
CA SER A 119 27.83 -14.48 13.63
C SER A 119 27.93 -15.20 12.29
N TYR A 120 26.93 -15.07 11.41
CA TYR A 120 26.98 -15.53 10.01
C TYR A 120 28.06 -14.83 9.16
N ARG A 121 28.61 -13.68 9.61
CA ARG A 121 29.73 -12.98 8.97
C ARG A 121 31.09 -13.36 9.57
N ARG A 122 31.12 -13.55 10.89
CA ARG A 122 32.31 -13.86 11.70
C ARG A 122 31.83 -14.36 13.06
N ALA A 123 32.35 -15.47 13.55
CA ALA A 123 32.00 -16.01 14.87
C ALA A 123 32.11 -14.95 15.99
N ASP A 124 31.17 -15.01 16.94
CA ASP A 124 31.04 -14.16 18.13
C ASP A 124 30.93 -12.64 17.83
N TYR A 125 30.54 -12.29 16.60
CA TYR A 125 30.37 -10.90 16.20
C TYR A 125 28.95 -10.42 16.44
N SER A 126 28.74 -9.66 17.51
CA SER A 126 27.51 -8.89 17.76
C SER A 126 27.80 -7.39 17.76
N MET A 127 26.77 -6.58 17.55
CA MET A 127 26.84 -5.11 17.54
C MET A 127 25.55 -4.47 18.08
N PRO A 128 25.60 -3.26 18.66
CA PRO A 128 24.39 -2.50 19.00
C PRO A 128 23.46 -2.33 17.79
N GLY A 129 22.15 -2.23 18.02
CA GLY A 129 21.17 -2.08 16.95
C GLY A 129 21.33 -0.78 16.15
N VAL A 130 21.80 0.31 16.77
CA VAL A 130 22.17 1.54 16.05
C VAL A 130 23.35 1.31 15.08
N ASP A 131 24.31 0.48 15.46
CA ASP A 131 25.44 0.09 14.60
C ASP A 131 24.98 -0.84 13.47
N PHE A 132 24.15 -1.83 13.79
CA PHE A 132 23.52 -2.70 12.80
C PHE A 132 22.74 -1.90 11.75
N LEU A 133 21.93 -0.93 12.19
CA LEU A 133 21.13 -0.07 11.33
C LEU A 133 22.02 0.73 10.35
N ARG A 134 23.02 1.45 10.89
CA ARG A 134 23.83 2.40 10.12
C ARG A 134 24.93 1.75 9.28
N THR A 135 25.52 0.65 9.73
CA THR A 135 26.67 0.01 9.06
C THR A 135 26.30 -1.18 8.18
N VAL A 136 25.17 -1.86 8.45
CA VAL A 136 24.78 -3.08 7.71
C VAL A 136 23.43 -2.95 7.04
N LEU A 137 22.34 -2.67 7.78
CA LEU A 137 20.99 -2.71 7.23
C LEU A 137 20.79 -1.69 6.11
N MET A 138 21.05 -0.41 6.39
CA MET A 138 20.79 0.65 5.40
C MET A 138 21.73 0.60 4.19
N PRO A 139 23.07 0.47 4.34
CA PRO A 139 23.96 0.33 3.20
C PRO A 139 23.59 -0.85 2.28
N ASN A 140 23.25 -2.01 2.86
CA ASN A 140 22.88 -3.20 2.10
C ASN A 140 21.54 -3.01 1.36
N PHE A 141 20.53 -2.46 2.03
CA PHE A 141 19.23 -2.18 1.42
C PHE A 141 19.32 -1.19 0.25
N TYR A 142 20.03 -0.07 0.42
CA TYR A 142 20.24 0.90 -0.66
C TYR A 142 21.05 0.31 -1.82
N PHE A 143 22.08 -0.50 -1.54
CA PHE A 143 22.87 -1.16 -2.57
C PHE A 143 21.99 -2.02 -3.49
N HIS A 144 21.15 -2.89 -2.93
CA HIS A 144 20.29 -3.77 -3.73
C HIS A 144 19.26 -2.99 -4.59
N ILE A 145 18.66 -1.91 -4.07
CA ILE A 145 17.78 -1.05 -4.89
C ILE A 145 18.55 -0.35 -6.02
N ALA A 146 19.76 0.15 -5.73
CA ALA A 146 20.62 0.77 -6.74
C ALA A 146 21.03 -0.23 -7.83
N MET A 147 21.24 -1.50 -7.50
CA MET A 147 21.51 -2.55 -8.47
C MET A 147 20.30 -2.86 -9.36
N VAL A 148 19.07 -2.90 -8.81
CA VAL A 148 17.85 -3.04 -9.64
C VAL A 148 17.72 -1.87 -10.62
N HIS A 149 17.90 -0.64 -10.13
CA HIS A 149 17.89 0.57 -10.98
C HIS A 149 18.94 0.47 -12.11
N ALA A 150 20.19 0.14 -11.76
CA ALA A 150 21.28 0.07 -12.72
C ALA A 150 21.10 -1.05 -13.75
N ILE A 151 20.58 -2.22 -13.36
CA ILE A 151 20.27 -3.31 -14.32
C ILE A 151 19.17 -2.86 -15.29
N LEU A 152 18.06 -2.30 -14.81
CA LEU A 152 16.99 -1.83 -15.69
C LEU A 152 17.46 -0.73 -16.64
N ARG A 153 18.26 0.22 -16.13
CA ARG A 153 18.83 1.29 -16.96
C ARG A 153 19.79 0.73 -18.02
N HIS A 154 20.57 -0.29 -17.68
CA HIS A 154 21.44 -1.01 -18.62
C HIS A 154 20.64 -1.82 -19.67
N ARG A 155 19.47 -2.38 -19.30
CA ARG A 155 18.51 -3.01 -20.23
C ARG A 155 17.68 -2.00 -21.05
N GLY A 156 18.02 -0.71 -21.03
CA GLY A 156 17.41 0.31 -21.87
C GLY A 156 16.12 0.93 -21.35
N PHE A 157 15.72 0.64 -20.10
CA PHE A 157 14.50 1.24 -19.54
C PHE A 157 14.63 2.78 -19.40
N PRO A 158 13.56 3.54 -19.72
CA PRO A 158 13.55 5.00 -19.61
C PRO A 158 13.31 5.45 -18.16
N ILE A 159 14.22 5.07 -17.26
CA ILE A 159 14.25 5.46 -15.85
C ILE A 159 15.45 6.35 -15.56
N GLY A 160 15.32 7.24 -14.58
CA GLY A 160 16.35 8.18 -14.16
C GLY A 160 16.52 8.26 -12.65
N LYS A 161 17.32 9.23 -12.20
CA LYS A 161 17.62 9.46 -10.79
C LYS A 161 16.36 9.73 -9.95
N GLU A 162 15.36 10.35 -10.56
CA GLU A 162 14.05 10.62 -9.95
C GLU A 162 13.29 9.33 -9.65
N ASP A 163 13.25 8.35 -10.58
CA ASP A 163 12.66 7.03 -10.31
C ASP A 163 13.42 6.27 -9.19
N TYR A 164 14.70 6.54 -8.95
CA TYR A 164 15.47 5.94 -7.82
C TYR A 164 15.18 6.59 -6.47
N PHE A 165 15.03 7.91 -6.44
CA PHE A 165 14.54 8.58 -5.24
C PHE A 165 13.08 8.20 -4.95
N GLY A 166 12.31 7.92 -6.01
CA GLY A 166 10.86 7.84 -5.97
C GLY A 166 10.26 9.25 -6.03
N LYS A 167 8.94 9.35 -5.84
CA LYS A 167 8.29 10.66 -5.69
C LYS A 167 8.91 11.38 -4.49
N PHE A 168 9.64 12.46 -4.73
CA PHE A 168 10.17 13.31 -3.67
C PHE A 168 9.01 13.82 -2.82
N GLN A 169 9.02 13.48 -1.54
CA GLN A 169 8.26 14.23 -0.54
C GLN A 169 9.02 15.53 -0.29
N CYS A 170 8.90 16.47 -1.22
CA CYS A 170 9.46 17.81 -1.07
C CYS A 170 8.47 18.67 -0.27
N GLY A 171 8.46 18.39 1.03
CA GLY A 171 7.77 19.11 2.09
C GLY A 171 8.57 18.86 3.38
N ASP A 172 8.26 19.58 4.44
CA ASP A 172 8.87 19.37 5.76
C ASP A 172 8.65 17.90 6.23
N MET A 173 9.43 17.43 7.21
CA MET A 173 9.10 16.19 7.93
C MET A 173 7.89 16.38 8.88
N SER A 174 7.32 17.58 8.99
CA SER A 174 5.87 17.72 9.15
C SER A 174 5.18 17.61 7.79
N LEU A 175 4.27 16.65 7.65
CA LEU A 175 3.38 16.48 6.50
C LEU A 175 2.67 17.80 6.14
N GLU A 176 3.23 18.57 5.21
CA GLU A 176 2.61 19.79 4.69
C GLU A 176 1.47 19.42 3.73
N PRO A 177 0.27 20.03 3.83
CA PRO A 177 -0.92 19.44 3.23
C PRO A 177 -0.97 19.44 1.69
N SER A 178 -1.81 18.52 1.20
CA SER A 178 -2.59 18.61 -0.03
C SER A 178 -3.10 20.03 -0.34
N PRO A 179 -3.40 20.44 -1.60
CA PRO A 179 -3.76 21.82 -2.05
C PRO A 179 -4.73 22.68 -1.21
N TRP A 180 -5.38 22.15 -0.19
CA TRP A 180 -5.88 22.90 0.98
C TRP A 180 -4.79 23.48 1.91
N THR A 181 -3.51 23.54 1.47
CA THR A 181 -2.28 23.83 2.23
C THR A 181 -2.26 25.14 3.02
N THR A 182 -3.27 26.01 2.88
CA THR A 182 -3.37 27.26 3.66
C THR A 182 -4.35 27.17 4.84
N MET A 183 -4.50 25.98 5.45
CA MET A 183 -5.23 25.84 6.71
C MET A 183 -4.40 26.37 7.89
N ARG A 184 -4.41 27.71 8.04
CA ARG A 184 -3.75 28.41 9.15
C ARG A 184 -4.47 28.11 10.46
N PHE A 185 -3.83 27.36 11.35
CA PHE A 185 -4.28 27.23 12.74
C PHE A 185 -4.36 28.62 13.38
N LEU A 186 -5.56 29.00 13.80
CA LEU A 186 -5.80 30.24 14.52
C LEU A 186 -5.18 30.14 15.92
N THR A 187 -4.51 31.20 16.38
CA THR A 187 -4.09 31.28 17.79
C THR A 187 -5.31 31.22 18.72
N ALA A 188 -5.14 30.99 20.03
CA ALA A 188 -6.29 30.94 20.95
C ALA A 188 -7.17 32.22 20.91
N GLY A 189 -6.57 33.39 20.73
CA GLY A 189 -7.30 34.65 20.55
C GLY A 189 -8.02 34.75 19.21
N GLU A 190 -7.37 34.40 18.10
CA GLU A 190 -8.00 34.39 16.77
C GLU A 190 -9.07 33.32 16.64
N THR A 191 -8.90 32.19 17.33
CA THR A 191 -9.87 31.11 17.49
C THR A 191 -11.09 31.68 18.19
N ALA A 192 -10.94 32.33 19.35
CA ALA A 192 -12.06 33.01 20.02
C ALA A 192 -12.78 34.02 19.09
N THR A 193 -12.05 34.88 18.37
CA THR A 193 -12.65 35.86 17.43
C THR A 193 -13.36 35.21 16.23
N TRP A 194 -12.83 34.10 15.70
CA TRP A 194 -13.48 33.37 14.60
C TRP A 194 -14.72 32.64 15.09
N LEU A 195 -14.64 32.05 16.26
CA LEU A 195 -15.74 31.35 16.92
C LEU A 195 -16.85 32.30 17.41
N GLU A 196 -16.54 33.54 17.79
CA GLU A 196 -17.56 34.59 18.04
C GLU A 196 -18.37 34.93 16.78
N ARG A 197 -17.73 34.86 15.60
CA ARG A 197 -18.38 35.17 14.31
C ARG A 197 -19.24 34.01 13.77
N HIS A 198 -19.04 32.79 14.24
CA HIS A 198 -19.68 31.57 13.71
C HIS A 198 -20.34 30.64 14.77
N GLY A 199 -20.20 30.91 16.08
CA GLY A 199 -20.74 30.16 17.25
C GLY A 199 -19.84 29.02 17.79
N THR A 200 -19.93 28.62 19.09
CA THR A 200 -19.05 27.62 19.81
C THR A 200 -19.75 26.50 20.60
N ALA A 201 -19.42 25.21 20.43
CA ALA A 201 -20.12 24.03 21.00
C ALA A 201 -20.93 24.21 22.31
N GLY A 202 -22.23 23.86 22.27
CA GLY A 202 -23.20 24.49 23.18
C GLY A 202 -23.70 25.78 22.56
N ALA A 203 -22.97 26.88 22.69
CA ALA A 203 -23.20 28.10 21.89
C ALA A 203 -22.87 27.96 20.37
N TYR A 204 -22.77 26.72 19.83
CA TYR A 204 -22.63 26.43 18.39
C TYR A 204 -24.01 26.61 17.77
N ARG A 205 -24.19 27.75 17.12
CA ARG A 205 -25.14 27.81 16.02
C ARG A 205 -24.45 27.31 14.77
N PHE A 206 -24.33 25.98 14.65
CA PHE A 206 -24.27 25.40 13.32
C PHE A 206 -25.54 25.81 12.56
N PRO A 207 -25.45 26.20 11.27
CA PRO A 207 -26.63 26.64 10.51
C PRO A 207 -27.57 25.49 10.11
N PHE A 208 -27.29 24.26 10.58
CA PHE A 208 -28.06 23.05 10.34
C PHE A 208 -28.01 22.12 11.58
N THR A 209 -29.00 21.22 11.69
CA THR A 209 -29.08 20.27 12.80
C THR A 209 -28.13 19.10 12.58
N THR A 210 -27.08 18.99 13.39
CA THR A 210 -26.15 17.84 13.35
C THR A 210 -26.82 16.58 13.89
N LYS A 211 -26.90 15.52 13.07
CA LYS A 211 -27.39 14.21 13.47
C LYS A 211 -26.22 13.21 13.36
N GLY A 212 -25.83 12.60 14.47
CA GLY A 212 -24.78 11.56 14.44
C GLY A 212 -25.32 10.31 13.74
N VAL A 213 -24.67 9.89 12.66
CA VAL A 213 -24.99 8.66 11.93
C VAL A 213 -23.94 7.61 12.28
N VAL A 214 -24.38 6.46 12.80
CA VAL A 214 -23.54 5.26 12.91
C VAL A 214 -23.70 4.51 11.59
N LEU A 215 -22.59 4.23 10.91
CA LEU A 215 -22.59 3.69 9.56
C LEU A 215 -22.10 2.24 9.57
N ASN A 216 -22.91 1.34 9.01
CA ASN A 216 -22.48 -0.02 8.72
C ASN A 216 -21.73 -0.03 7.36
N PRO A 217 -20.61 -0.77 7.21
CA PRO A 217 -19.95 -0.96 5.92
C PRO A 217 -20.90 -1.40 4.79
N ARG A 218 -21.96 -2.16 5.11
CA ARG A 218 -23.01 -2.54 4.16
C ARG A 218 -23.80 -1.34 3.63
N ASP A 219 -24.24 -0.44 4.51
CA ASP A 219 -25.02 0.76 4.13
C ASP A 219 -24.18 1.69 3.23
N LEU A 220 -22.87 1.77 3.48
CA LEU A 220 -21.92 2.50 2.63
C LEU A 220 -21.81 1.86 1.22
N VAL A 221 -21.65 0.54 1.14
CA VAL A 221 -21.57 -0.18 -0.14
C VAL A 221 -22.89 -0.08 -0.93
N ASP A 222 -24.03 -0.21 -0.25
CA ASP A 222 -25.36 -0.02 -0.86
C ASP A 222 -25.48 1.37 -1.50
N GLY A 223 -25.14 2.41 -0.74
CA GLY A 223 -25.20 3.79 -1.21
C GLY A 223 -24.22 4.12 -2.35
N LEU A 224 -23.00 3.59 -2.29
CA LEU A 224 -22.02 3.76 -3.36
C LEU A 224 -22.52 3.14 -4.67
N MET A 225 -23.14 1.96 -4.64
CA MET A 225 -23.70 1.31 -5.83
C MET A 225 -24.86 2.08 -6.46
N GLU A 226 -25.67 2.78 -5.66
CA GLU A 226 -26.72 3.67 -6.17
C GLU A 226 -26.14 4.91 -6.87
N ASP A 227 -25.20 5.59 -6.22
CA ASP A 227 -24.59 6.84 -6.73
C ASP A 227 -23.82 6.64 -8.04
N LEU A 228 -23.25 5.45 -8.22
CA LEU A 228 -22.55 5.00 -9.43
C LEU A 228 -23.47 4.76 -10.65
N GLY A 229 -24.78 5.01 -10.52
CA GLY A 229 -25.75 4.91 -11.63
C GLY A 229 -26.55 3.61 -11.64
N GLY A 230 -26.52 2.84 -10.55
CA GLY A 230 -27.12 1.51 -10.47
C GLY A 230 -26.20 0.40 -10.97
N PHE A 231 -26.53 -0.84 -10.60
CA PHE A 231 -25.67 -2.00 -10.84
C PHE A 231 -26.01 -2.69 -12.18
N ASP A 232 -25.15 -2.56 -13.18
CA ASP A 232 -25.25 -3.24 -14.48
C ASP A 232 -24.24 -4.40 -14.64
N GLY A 233 -23.59 -4.78 -13.54
CA GLY A 233 -22.48 -5.72 -13.48
C GLY A 233 -21.12 -5.03 -13.48
N GLY A 234 -20.05 -5.82 -13.47
CA GLY A 234 -18.69 -5.28 -13.44
C GLY A 234 -17.64 -6.32 -13.07
N LEU A 235 -16.38 -5.91 -13.11
CA LEU A 235 -15.23 -6.71 -12.69
C LEU A 235 -14.72 -6.17 -11.35
N LEU A 236 -14.86 -6.95 -10.27
CA LEU A 236 -14.18 -6.67 -9.01
C LEU A 236 -12.84 -7.39 -8.99
N ARG A 237 -11.74 -6.65 -9.07
CA ARG A 237 -10.40 -7.20 -8.83
C ARG A 237 -9.99 -6.97 -7.39
N VAL A 238 -9.64 -8.02 -6.65
CA VAL A 238 -8.95 -7.85 -5.37
C VAL A 238 -7.50 -7.48 -5.67
N VAL A 239 -7.00 -6.43 -5.04
CA VAL A 239 -5.65 -5.89 -5.25
C VAL A 239 -4.93 -5.94 -3.90
N ASP A 240 -3.62 -6.15 -3.88
CA ASP A 240 -2.85 -6.27 -2.64
C ASP A 240 -3.41 -7.27 -1.61
N TRP A 241 -4.10 -8.32 -2.08
CA TRP A 241 -4.62 -9.39 -1.22
C TRP A 241 -3.45 -10.14 -0.57
N ILE A 242 -3.51 -10.26 0.75
CA ILE A 242 -2.47 -10.88 1.57
C ILE A 242 -3.13 -11.99 2.36
N TRP A 243 -2.81 -13.22 1.98
CA TRP A 243 -2.97 -14.37 2.86
C TRP A 243 -1.72 -14.48 3.74
N ASP A 244 -1.94 -14.63 5.04
CA ASP A 244 -0.90 -15.06 5.98
C ASP A 244 -1.12 -16.55 6.23
N ASP A 245 -0.06 -17.35 6.04
CA ASP A 245 -0.22 -18.72 5.55
C ASP A 245 -0.68 -19.75 6.62
N GLU A 246 -1.19 -19.27 7.76
CA GLU A 246 -1.41 -20.08 8.97
C GLU A 246 -2.82 -20.06 9.60
N TYR A 247 -3.75 -19.12 9.33
CA TYR A 247 -4.93 -18.97 10.24
C TYR A 247 -6.38 -18.70 9.75
N GLU A 248 -6.69 -18.32 8.51
CA GLU A 248 -8.10 -18.20 8.06
C GLU A 248 -8.22 -18.53 6.56
N GLY A 249 -8.86 -19.64 6.17
CA GLY A 249 -8.98 -20.05 4.75
C GLY A 249 -9.60 -18.98 3.83
N ASP A 250 -9.32 -19.05 2.52
CA ASP A 250 -9.77 -18.07 1.51
C ASP A 250 -11.29 -17.79 1.64
N PRO A 251 -11.71 -16.62 2.14
CA PRO A 251 -13.13 -16.34 2.38
C PRO A 251 -13.89 -16.07 1.07
N THR A 252 -13.18 -15.93 -0.06
CA THR A 252 -13.79 -15.92 -1.39
C THR A 252 -14.01 -17.31 -1.97
N GLN A 253 -13.45 -18.36 -1.35
CA GLN A 253 -13.54 -19.73 -1.87
C GLN A 253 -15.00 -20.17 -2.06
N SER A 254 -15.88 -19.89 -1.10
CA SER A 254 -17.32 -20.19 -1.23
C SER A 254 -18.03 -19.48 -2.38
N TYR A 255 -17.50 -18.32 -2.83
CA TYR A 255 -17.94 -17.67 -4.06
C TYR A 255 -17.32 -18.32 -5.29
N ARG A 256 -16.01 -18.62 -5.28
CA ARG A 256 -15.33 -19.27 -6.40
C ARG A 256 -15.89 -20.68 -6.70
N ASP A 257 -16.09 -21.49 -5.67
CA ASP A 257 -16.71 -22.82 -5.73
C ASP A 257 -18.12 -22.77 -6.35
N ARG A 258 -18.88 -21.68 -6.12
CA ARG A 258 -20.22 -21.49 -6.71
C ARG A 258 -20.20 -21.29 -8.23
N TYR A 259 -19.10 -20.78 -8.78
CA TYR A 259 -18.92 -20.52 -10.22
C TYR A 259 -17.92 -21.49 -10.89
N ASP A 260 -17.66 -22.65 -10.28
CA ASP A 260 -16.77 -23.71 -10.82
C ASP A 260 -15.31 -23.22 -11.03
N GLU A 261 -14.84 -22.31 -10.16
CA GLU A 261 -13.52 -21.66 -10.26
C GLU A 261 -12.54 -22.19 -9.21
N ASP A 262 -12.03 -23.41 -9.43
CA ASP A 262 -11.09 -24.07 -8.52
C ASP A 262 -9.73 -23.35 -8.35
N ARG A 263 -9.36 -22.44 -9.26
CA ARG A 263 -8.05 -21.77 -9.21
C ARG A 263 -7.95 -20.82 -8.01
N PRO A 264 -6.78 -20.74 -7.35
CA PRO A 264 -6.60 -19.87 -6.20
C PRO A 264 -6.76 -18.39 -6.59
N LEU A 265 -7.24 -17.56 -5.66
CA LEU A 265 -7.43 -16.11 -5.87
C LEU A 265 -6.15 -15.37 -6.31
N LEU A 266 -4.95 -15.96 -6.13
CA LEU A 266 -3.70 -15.44 -6.69
C LEU A 266 -3.62 -15.54 -8.23
N GLU A 267 -4.18 -16.60 -8.83
CA GLU A 267 -4.21 -16.82 -10.27
C GLU A 267 -5.42 -16.15 -10.93
N VAL A 268 -6.54 -16.07 -10.19
CA VAL A 268 -7.80 -15.45 -10.62
C VAL A 268 -8.26 -14.37 -9.63
N PRO A 269 -7.55 -13.23 -9.53
CA PRO A 269 -7.79 -12.20 -8.51
C PRO A 269 -9.02 -11.32 -8.80
N GLY A 270 -10.04 -11.86 -9.48
CA GLY A 270 -11.19 -11.06 -9.87
C GLY A 270 -12.48 -11.84 -10.12
N PHE A 271 -13.59 -11.18 -9.79
CA PHE A 271 -14.95 -11.67 -9.90
C PHE A 271 -15.68 -10.85 -10.96
N LEU A 272 -16.24 -11.53 -11.96
CA LEU A 272 -17.08 -10.91 -12.98
C LEU A 272 -18.54 -11.08 -12.57
N PHE A 273 -19.27 -9.98 -12.50
CA PHE A 273 -20.68 -9.95 -12.08
C PHE A 273 -21.58 -9.52 -13.25
N GLY A 274 -22.68 -10.24 -13.44
CA GLY A 274 -23.83 -9.81 -14.25
C GLY A 274 -24.79 -8.91 -13.45
N PRO A 275 -25.75 -8.22 -14.09
CA PRO A 275 -26.74 -7.38 -13.40
C PRO A 275 -27.49 -8.08 -12.26
N GLU A 276 -27.72 -9.39 -12.40
CA GLU A 276 -28.35 -10.29 -11.43
C GLU A 276 -27.53 -10.52 -10.15
N ASP A 277 -26.20 -10.37 -10.20
CA ASP A 277 -25.29 -10.66 -9.08
C ASP A 277 -25.14 -9.49 -8.09
N ALA A 278 -26.02 -8.48 -8.15
CA ALA A 278 -25.93 -7.26 -7.34
C ALA A 278 -25.76 -7.53 -5.83
N GLY A 279 -26.43 -8.56 -5.30
CA GLY A 279 -26.27 -8.99 -3.91
C GLY A 279 -24.87 -9.54 -3.61
N ALA A 280 -24.34 -10.41 -4.47
CA ALA A 280 -23.03 -11.02 -4.29
C ALA A 280 -21.90 -9.99 -4.39
N ALA A 281 -21.99 -9.03 -5.31
CA ALA A 281 -21.03 -7.94 -5.42
C ALA A 281 -21.02 -7.04 -4.17
N LYS A 282 -22.20 -6.74 -3.61
CA LYS A 282 -22.35 -5.97 -2.37
C LYS A 282 -21.77 -6.71 -1.16
N GLU A 283 -22.05 -7.99 -1.00
CA GLU A 283 -21.49 -8.81 0.08
C GLU A 283 -19.96 -8.88 0.01
N LEU A 284 -19.42 -9.12 -1.19
CA LEU A 284 -17.97 -9.21 -1.40
C LEU A 284 -17.25 -7.87 -1.18
N MET A 285 -17.84 -6.75 -1.60
CA MET A 285 -17.33 -5.41 -1.30
C MET A 285 -17.43 -5.06 0.19
N THR A 286 -18.50 -5.46 0.87
CA THR A 286 -18.63 -5.28 2.34
C THR A 286 -17.51 -6.03 3.06
N MET A 287 -17.25 -7.28 2.68
CA MET A 287 -16.17 -8.09 3.24
C MET A 287 -14.78 -7.48 3.01
N ILE A 288 -14.53 -6.87 1.84
CA ILE A 288 -13.28 -6.15 1.54
C ILE A 288 -13.07 -4.98 2.52
N LEU A 289 -14.11 -4.22 2.86
CA LEU A 289 -14.03 -3.14 3.84
C LEU A 289 -13.79 -3.66 5.25
N GLU A 290 -14.56 -4.66 5.68
CA GLU A 290 -14.43 -5.29 7.00
C GLU A 290 -13.03 -5.90 7.22
N ARG A 291 -12.49 -6.57 6.19
CA ARG A 291 -11.16 -7.21 6.22
C ARG A 291 -10.00 -6.25 5.89
N ARG A 292 -10.29 -4.97 5.61
CA ARG A 292 -9.29 -3.94 5.26
C ARG A 292 -8.41 -4.28 4.07
N TRP A 293 -9.03 -4.87 3.04
CA TRP A 293 -8.37 -5.25 1.81
C TRP A 293 -8.38 -4.11 0.79
N SER A 294 -7.47 -4.18 -0.18
CA SER A 294 -7.52 -3.31 -1.35
C SER A 294 -8.28 -4.02 -2.48
N ALA A 295 -8.97 -3.26 -3.32
CA ALA A 295 -9.71 -3.77 -4.46
C ALA A 295 -9.92 -2.68 -5.51
N ARG A 296 -10.25 -3.09 -6.73
CA ARG A 296 -10.70 -2.21 -7.81
C ARG A 296 -11.96 -2.78 -8.42
N PHE A 297 -13.07 -2.07 -8.27
CA PHE A 297 -14.32 -2.40 -8.94
C PHE A 297 -14.45 -1.58 -10.22
N TYR A 298 -14.50 -2.27 -11.36
CA TYR A 298 -14.68 -1.68 -12.68
C TYR A 298 -16.13 -1.92 -13.13
N LEU A 299 -16.95 -0.88 -13.21
CA LEU A 299 -18.34 -1.01 -13.64
C LEU A 299 -18.42 -1.39 -15.12
N ARG A 300 -19.41 -2.23 -15.47
CA ARG A 300 -19.64 -2.65 -16.86
C ARG A 300 -20.02 -1.47 -17.75
N SER A 301 -20.76 -0.50 -17.21
CA SER A 301 -21.10 0.76 -17.86
C SER A 301 -19.88 1.56 -18.35
N GLY A 302 -18.70 1.34 -17.76
CA GLY A 302 -17.48 2.12 -18.02
C GLY A 302 -17.57 3.57 -17.55
N ALA A 303 -18.62 3.93 -16.80
CA ALA A 303 -18.84 5.29 -16.29
C ALA A 303 -17.85 5.66 -15.17
N ALA A 304 -17.52 4.70 -14.30
CA ALA A 304 -16.52 4.86 -13.26
C ALA A 304 -15.87 3.52 -12.83
N ALA A 305 -14.71 3.61 -12.18
CA ALA A 305 -14.11 2.53 -11.41
C ALA A 305 -13.77 3.00 -10.00
N LEU A 306 -14.05 2.19 -8.99
CA LEU A 306 -13.79 2.47 -7.58
C LEU A 306 -12.58 1.65 -7.11
N GLN A 307 -11.51 2.31 -6.68
CA GLN A 307 -10.42 1.69 -5.94
C GLN A 307 -10.66 1.87 -4.44
N ILE A 308 -10.57 0.76 -3.71
CA ILE A 308 -10.50 0.69 -2.26
C ILE A 308 -9.05 0.36 -1.93
N ASP A 309 -8.43 1.11 -1.03
CA ASP A 309 -7.10 0.83 -0.50
C ASP A 309 -7.19 0.61 1.01
N GLU A 310 -6.70 -0.53 1.48
CA GLU A 310 -6.58 -0.88 2.91
C GLU A 310 -7.92 -0.79 3.70
N GLY A 311 -9.06 -0.85 2.98
CA GLY A 311 -10.44 -0.71 3.47
C GLY A 311 -10.87 0.65 4.00
N ASP A 312 -9.99 1.65 4.05
CA ASP A 312 -10.28 2.97 4.63
C ASP A 312 -10.02 4.16 3.70
N ARG A 313 -9.35 3.95 2.55
CA ARG A 313 -9.21 4.96 1.49
C ARG A 313 -9.97 4.54 0.23
N PHE A 314 -10.86 5.40 -0.23
CA PHE A 314 -11.55 5.27 -1.51
C PHE A 314 -10.94 6.22 -2.54
N ILE A 315 -10.79 5.78 -3.78
CA ILE A 315 -10.36 6.59 -4.93
C ILE A 315 -11.27 6.24 -6.10
N LEU A 316 -12.01 7.23 -6.61
CA LEU A 316 -12.87 7.06 -7.77
C LEU A 316 -12.15 7.50 -9.06
N PHE A 317 -12.36 6.75 -10.14
CA PHE A 317 -11.88 7.05 -11.48
C PHE A 317 -13.08 7.13 -12.42
N GLY A 318 -13.66 8.32 -12.56
CA GLY A 318 -14.85 8.58 -13.38
C GLY A 318 -14.54 9.06 -14.80
N LYS A 319 -15.49 8.83 -15.72
CA LYS A 319 -15.75 9.66 -16.90
C LYS A 319 -17.02 10.51 -16.75
N ASP A 320 -17.87 10.15 -15.79
CA ASP A 320 -19.11 10.85 -15.44
C ASP A 320 -18.87 11.73 -14.20
N GLU A 321 -18.77 13.04 -14.41
CA GLU A 321 -18.62 14.03 -13.33
C GLU A 321 -19.80 14.04 -12.35
N GLU A 322 -20.99 13.61 -12.76
CA GLU A 322 -22.17 13.62 -11.89
C GLU A 322 -22.13 12.42 -10.93
N ALA A 323 -21.77 11.24 -11.43
CA ALA A 323 -21.47 10.07 -10.58
C ALA A 323 -20.34 10.37 -9.59
N GLU A 324 -19.29 11.06 -10.03
CA GLU A 324 -18.19 11.48 -9.15
C GLU A 324 -18.67 12.40 -8.02
N ARG A 325 -19.52 13.40 -8.33
CA ARG A 325 -20.08 14.30 -7.31
C ARG A 325 -20.97 13.57 -6.31
N ARG A 326 -21.82 12.63 -6.75
CA ARG A 326 -22.69 11.83 -5.86
C ARG A 326 -21.86 10.96 -4.91
N VAL A 327 -20.91 10.19 -5.45
CA VAL A 327 -20.02 9.32 -4.66
C VAL A 327 -19.17 10.12 -3.67
N ASN A 328 -18.56 11.24 -4.10
CA ASN A 328 -17.77 12.08 -3.21
C ASN A 328 -18.63 12.71 -2.11
N PHE A 329 -19.84 13.18 -2.42
CA PHE A 329 -20.78 13.69 -1.43
C PHE A 329 -21.12 12.64 -0.37
N ARG A 330 -21.46 11.41 -0.80
CA ARG A 330 -21.78 10.31 0.14
C ARG A 330 -20.57 9.90 0.98
N LEU A 331 -19.37 9.81 0.40
CA LEU A 331 -18.15 9.53 1.17
C LEU A 331 -17.89 10.61 2.24
N ILE A 332 -18.15 11.89 1.93
CA ILE A 332 -18.06 13.01 2.89
C ILE A 332 -19.12 12.90 3.99
N GLU A 333 -20.40 12.67 3.66
CA GLU A 333 -21.46 12.42 4.65
C GLU A 333 -21.14 11.21 5.54
N CYS A 334 -20.51 10.18 4.97
CA CYS A 334 -20.12 8.98 5.67
C CYS A 334 -18.81 9.08 6.48
N GLY A 335 -18.15 10.24 6.50
CA GLY A 335 -16.89 10.44 7.23
C GLY A 335 -15.65 9.78 6.60
N PHE A 336 -15.79 9.24 5.38
CA PHE A 336 -14.69 8.72 4.54
C PHE A 336 -14.18 9.77 3.54
N GLY A 337 -14.67 11.00 3.64
CA GLY A 337 -14.26 12.11 2.78
C GLY A 337 -12.81 12.49 2.97
N ARG A 338 -12.03 12.39 1.89
CA ARG A 338 -10.91 13.30 1.68
C ARG A 338 -11.47 14.69 1.41
N PHE A 339 -11.15 15.64 2.27
CA PHE A 339 -10.85 16.98 1.78
C PHE A 339 -9.39 16.89 1.30
N ASP A 340 -9.27 16.53 0.01
CA ASP A 340 -8.12 16.11 -0.85
C ASP A 340 -6.94 15.34 -0.21
#